data_AF-A0A349U3K6-F1
#
_entry.id   AF-A0A349U3K6-F1
#
_cell.length_a   1.000
_cell.length_b   1.000
_cell.length_c   1.000
_cell.angle_alpha   90.00
_cell.angle_beta   90.00
_cell.angle_gamma   90.00
#
_symmetry.space_group_name_H-M   'P 1'
#
loop_
_entity.id
_entity.type
_entity.pdbx_description
1 polymer ?
#
loop_
_entity_poly.entity_id
_entity_poly.type
_entity_poly.pdbx_seq_one_letter_code
_entity_poly.pdbx_strand_id
1 'polypeptide(L)'
;MKTTRRCSPVPKTRLCVHTFFNEGKDELIAWFAPHVCKECPCKEQCPVKIQKKKALLKTLLAAEIRKELADPEFRREATSKRAAIEGTISAIKRGQGAGKLSIRGQIKRTLVMGFKTIAHNFQQVA
;
A
#
# COMPACT_ATOMS: atom_id res chain seq x y z
N MET A 1 12.39 26.58 -1.25
CA MET A 1 11.54 25.37 -1.36
C MET A 1 12.44 24.13 -1.48
N LYS A 2 12.69 23.44 -0.36
CA LYS A 2 13.43 22.17 -0.38
C LYS A 2 12.41 21.05 -0.61
N THR A 3 12.30 20.60 -1.86
CA THR A 3 11.50 19.41 -2.23
C THR A 3 12.00 18.20 -1.44
N THR A 4 11.20 17.77 -0.47
CA THR A 4 11.34 16.49 0.24
C THR A 4 11.12 15.37 -0.76
N ARG A 5 12.20 14.93 -1.42
CA ARG A 5 12.19 13.71 -2.21
C ARG A 5 12.02 12.54 -1.25
N ARG A 6 10.81 11.98 -1.24
CA ARG A 6 10.46 10.74 -0.54
C ARG A 6 11.37 9.63 -1.08
N CYS A 7 12.35 9.18 -0.29
CA CYS A 7 13.07 7.94 -0.58
C CYS A 7 12.06 6.79 -0.52
N SER A 8 11.53 6.39 -1.68
CA SER A 8 10.92 5.08 -1.82
C SER A 8 12.00 4.04 -1.52
N PRO A 9 11.81 3.13 -0.56
CA PRO A 9 12.89 2.32 -0.02
C PRO A 9 13.41 1.22 -0.97
N VAL A 10 13.10 1.25 -2.27
CA VAL A 10 13.70 0.31 -3.24
C VAL A 10 13.71 0.88 -4.66
N PRO A 11 14.88 1.06 -5.30
CA PRO A 11 15.01 0.87 -6.73
C PRO A 11 15.57 -0.55 -6.97
N LYS A 12 14.73 -1.40 -7.57
CA LYS A 12 15.11 -2.67 -8.23
C LYS A 12 15.77 -3.74 -7.33
N THR A 13 14.95 -4.71 -6.90
CA THR A 13 15.35 -6.10 -6.60
C THR A 13 16.55 -6.27 -5.67
N ARG A 14 16.46 -5.77 -4.43
CA ARG A 14 17.35 -6.22 -3.34
C ARG A 14 16.48 -6.66 -2.17
N LEU A 15 16.35 -7.98 -2.03
CA LEU A 15 15.46 -8.61 -1.06
C LEU A 15 16.02 -8.37 0.34
N CYS A 16 15.14 -7.91 1.22
CA CYS A 16 15.37 -7.96 2.65
C CYS A 16 15.63 -9.42 3.03
N VAL A 17 16.72 -9.68 3.75
CA VAL A 17 17.09 -11.05 4.16
C VAL A 17 16.16 -11.55 5.26
N HIS A 18 15.80 -10.65 6.18
CA HIS A 18 14.96 -10.99 7.31
C HIS A 18 14.28 -9.74 7.88
N THR A 19 13.00 -9.86 8.22
CA THR A 19 12.26 -8.83 8.97
C THR A 19 11.79 -9.42 10.29
N PHE A 20 11.94 -8.67 11.38
CA PHE A 20 11.31 -9.03 12.64
C PHE A 20 10.80 -7.80 13.36
N PHE A 21 9.79 -8.03 14.19
CA PHE A 21 9.19 -7.00 15.01
C PHE A 21 9.77 -7.05 16.42
N ASN A 22 10.24 -5.92 16.92
CA ASN A 22 10.69 -5.78 18.29
C ASN A 22 9.55 -5.19 19.13
N GLU A 23 8.86 -6.06 19.87
CA GLU A 23 7.70 -5.69 20.69
C GLU A 23 8.03 -4.65 21.77
N GLY A 24 9.19 -4.77 22.42
CA GLY A 24 9.58 -3.87 23.52
C GLY A 24 9.89 -2.43 23.08
N LYS A 25 10.15 -2.19 21.80
CA LYS A 25 10.41 -0.84 21.25
C LYS A 25 9.39 -0.39 20.22
N ASP A 26 8.42 -1.24 19.89
CA ASP A 26 7.49 -1.05 18.79
C ASP A 26 8.25 -0.63 17.50
N GLU A 27 9.27 -1.42 17.13
CA GLU A 27 10.10 -1.17 15.95
C GLU A 27 10.01 -2.35 14.98
N LEU A 28 9.68 -2.10 13.71
CA LEU A 28 9.92 -3.08 12.66
C LEU A 28 11.36 -2.94 12.16
N ILE A 29 12.11 -4.03 12.20
CA ILE A 29 13.52 -4.06 11.84
C ILE A 29 13.70 -4.95 10.61
N ALA A 30 14.24 -4.36 9.54
CA ALA A 30 14.59 -5.05 8.31
C ALA A 30 16.12 -5.20 8.21
N TRP A 31 16.57 -6.42 7.88
CA TRP A 31 17.98 -6.78 7.72
C TRP A 31 18.38 -6.92 6.26
N PHE A 32 19.55 -6.36 5.97
CA PHE A 32 20.19 -6.42 4.66
C PHE A 32 21.63 -6.89 4.81
N ALA A 33 22.12 -7.55 3.77
CA ALA A 33 23.51 -7.96 3.71
C ALA A 33 24.44 -6.72 3.58
N PRO A 34 25.47 -6.56 4.42
CA PRO A 34 26.30 -5.36 4.42
C PRO A 34 27.03 -5.08 3.10
N HIS A 35 27.46 -6.12 2.38
CA HIS A 35 28.14 -5.97 1.09
C HIS A 35 27.21 -5.31 0.05
N VAL A 36 25.95 -5.77 0.00
CA VAL A 36 24.90 -5.21 -0.86
C VAL A 36 24.64 -3.73 -0.56
N CYS A 37 24.64 -3.33 0.71
CA CYS A 37 24.39 -1.94 1.09
C CYS A 37 25.61 -1.03 0.82
N LYS A 38 26.83 -1.54 0.89
CA LYS A 38 28.06 -0.78 0.60
C LYS A 38 28.21 -0.44 -0.88
N GLU A 39 27.78 -1.35 -1.75
CA GLU A 39 27.80 -1.17 -3.22
C GLU A 39 26.61 -0.36 -3.75
N CYS A 40 25.74 0.15 -2.86
CA CYS A 40 24.56 0.90 -3.27
C CYS A 40 24.96 2.31 -3.77
N PRO A 41 24.58 2.70 -5.00
CA PRO A 41 24.84 4.04 -5.51
C PRO A 41 24.19 5.16 -4.69
N CYS A 42 23.11 4.83 -3.95
CA CYS A 42 22.37 5.78 -3.12
C CYS A 42 22.78 5.70 -1.63
N LYS A 43 23.93 5.11 -1.29
CA LYS A 43 24.37 4.87 0.09
C LYS A 43 24.30 6.12 0.97
N GLU A 44 24.79 7.26 0.48
CA GLU A 44 24.85 8.52 1.24
C GLU A 44 23.47 9.11 1.58
N GLN A 45 22.43 8.72 0.83
CA GLN A 45 21.04 9.14 1.06
C GLN A 45 20.18 8.03 1.68
N CYS A 46 20.77 6.86 1.96
CA CYS A 46 20.05 5.69 2.40
C CYS A 46 19.82 5.73 3.92
N PRO A 47 18.58 5.53 4.41
CA PRO A 47 18.30 5.51 5.85
C PRO A 47 18.81 4.25 6.57
N VAL A 48 19.39 3.28 5.84
CA VAL A 48 19.89 2.02 6.37
C VAL A 48 21.21 2.25 7.12
N LYS A 49 21.26 1.84 8.39
CA LYS A 49 22.49 1.86 9.19
C LYS A 49 23.33 0.61 8.90
N ILE A 50 24.46 0.80 8.21
CA ILE A 50 25.39 -0.29 7.88
C ILE A 50 26.33 -0.56 9.06
N GLN A 51 26.26 -1.75 9.65
CA GLN A 51 27.20 -2.23 10.66
C GLN A 51 28.10 -3.34 10.09
N LYS A 52 29.14 -3.74 10.84
CA LYS A 52 30.13 -4.75 10.40
C LYS A 52 29.49 -6.06 9.93
N LYS A 53 28.50 -6.58 10.68
CA LYS A 53 27.86 -7.89 10.40
C LYS A 53 26.49 -7.78 9.73
N LYS A 54 25.83 -6.62 9.79
CA LYS A 54 24.43 -6.45 9.37
C LYS A 54 24.16 -5.01 8.96
N ALA A 55 23.30 -4.81 7.99
CA ALA A 55 22.75 -3.49 7.67
C ALA A 55 21.28 -3.47 8.09
N LEU A 56 20.88 -2.48 8.89
CA LEU A 56 19.55 -2.44 9.49
C LEU A 56 18.78 -1.19 9.05
N LEU A 57 17.52 -1.39 8.67
CA LEU A 57 16.52 -0.34 8.64
C LEU A 57 15.58 -0.53 9.81
N LYS A 58 15.40 0.51 10.60
CA LYS A 58 14.38 0.56 11.64
C LYS A 58 13.27 1.46 11.16
N THR A 59 12.04 0.96 11.12
CA THR A 59 10.88 1.75 10.76
C THR A 59 9.89 1.76 11.92
N LEU A 60 9.52 2.95 12.36
CA LEU A 60 8.38 3.15 13.27
C LEU A 60 7.04 3.10 12.53
N LEU A 61 7.05 3.02 11.19
CA LEU A 61 5.83 3.05 10.39
C LEU A 61 4.83 1.93 10.76
N ALA A 62 5.30 0.72 11.01
CA ALA A 62 4.42 -0.39 11.42
C ALA A 62 3.84 -0.21 12.84
N ALA A 63 4.56 0.50 13.70
CA ALA A 63 4.14 0.85 15.05
C ALA A 63 3.14 2.01 15.05
N GLU A 64 3.42 3.03 14.25
CA GLU A 64 2.57 4.17 14.01
C GLU A 64 1.24 3.74 13.37
N ILE A 65 1.28 2.91 12.32
CA ILE A 65 0.07 2.32 11.72
C ILE A 65 -0.72 1.48 12.74
N ARG A 66 -0.05 0.74 13.64
CA ARG A 66 -0.75 -0.03 14.67
C ARG A 66 -1.39 0.86 15.73
N LYS A 67 -0.74 1.96 16.10
CA LYS A 67 -1.33 2.97 16.99
C LYS A 67 -2.53 3.65 16.35
N GLU A 68 -2.43 4.03 15.08
CA GLU A 68 -3.57 4.57 14.32
C GLU A 68 -4.72 3.56 14.23
N LEU A 69 -4.44 2.29 13.93
CA LEU A 69 -5.48 1.24 13.90
C LEU A 69 -6.04 0.88 15.28
N ALA A 70 -5.29 1.14 16.36
CA ALA A 70 -5.75 0.96 17.72
C ALA A 70 -6.74 2.04 18.15
N ASP A 71 -6.70 3.23 17.54
CA ASP A 71 -7.69 4.27 17.76
C ASP A 71 -9.09 3.78 17.31
N PRO A 72 -10.08 3.69 18.22
CA PRO A 72 -11.42 3.21 17.88
C PRO A 72 -12.13 4.07 16.84
N GLU A 73 -11.93 5.39 16.85
CA GLU A 73 -12.59 6.28 15.89
C GLU A 73 -12.01 6.11 14.48
N PHE A 74 -10.67 6.10 14.36
CA PHE A 74 -10.02 5.78 13.09
C PHE A 74 -10.46 4.42 12.54
N ARG A 75 -10.49 3.39 13.39
CA ARG A 75 -10.90 2.04 13.00
C ARG A 75 -12.34 1.99 12.49
N ARG A 76 -13.25 2.67 13.18
CA ARG A 76 -14.66 2.79 12.80
C ARG A 76 -14.78 3.48 11.44
N GLU A 77 -14.10 4.60 11.25
CA GLU A 77 -14.11 5.34 9.98
C GLU A 77 -13.54 4.50 8.83
N ALA A 78 -12.38 3.84 9.05
CA ALA A 78 -11.75 2.98 8.06
C ALA A 78 -12.65 1.80 7.67
N THR A 79 -13.33 1.18 8.65
CA THR A 79 -14.28 0.09 8.41
C THR A 79 -15.49 0.58 7.61
N SER A 80 -16.03 1.75 7.95
CA SER A 80 -17.15 2.37 7.22
C SER A 80 -16.78 2.67 5.77
N LYS A 81 -15.63 3.29 5.53
CA LYS A 81 -15.09 3.55 4.18
C LYS A 81 -14.91 2.25 3.38
N ARG A 82 -14.39 1.21 4.01
CA ARG A 82 -14.24 -0.11 3.38
C ARG A 82 -15.59 -0.70 2.99
N ALA A 83 -16.57 -0.68 3.90
CA ALA A 83 -17.91 -1.18 3.64
C ALA A 83 -18.56 -0.44 2.46
N ALA A 84 -18.38 0.88 2.36
CA ALA A 84 -18.85 1.67 1.23
C ALA A 84 -18.22 1.18 -0.09
N ILE A 85 -16.89 1.00 -0.15
CA ILE A 85 -16.19 0.51 -1.35
C ILE A 85 -16.67 -0.89 -1.75
N GLU A 86 -16.71 -1.82 -0.79
CA GLU A 86 -17.13 -3.20 -1.04
C GLU A 86 -18.60 -3.27 -1.49
N GLY A 87 -19.46 -2.46 -0.88
CA GLY A 87 -20.85 -2.29 -1.26
C GLY A 87 -21.01 -1.79 -2.70
N THR A 88 -20.33 -0.69 -3.05
CA THR A 88 -20.38 -0.11 -4.40
C THR A 88 -19.88 -1.10 -5.46
N ILE A 89 -18.74 -1.76 -5.22
CA ILE A 89 -18.21 -2.76 -6.17
C ILE A 89 -19.18 -3.93 -6.32
N SER A 90 -19.80 -4.38 -5.23
CA SER A 90 -20.80 -5.44 -5.25
C SER A 90 -22.05 -5.04 -6.04
N ALA A 91 -22.54 -3.81 -5.86
CA ALA A 91 -23.67 -3.25 -6.59
C ALA A 91 -23.38 -3.14 -8.09
N ILE A 92 -22.19 -2.69 -8.49
CA ILE A 92 -21.80 -2.64 -9.91
C ILE A 92 -21.66 -4.05 -10.49
N LYS A 93 -21.04 -4.99 -9.76
CA LYS A 93 -20.86 -6.38 -10.23
C LYS A 93 -22.20 -7.09 -10.44
N ARG A 94 -23.12 -6.98 -9.47
CA ARG A 94 -24.40 -7.71 -9.47
C ARG A 94 -25.50 -6.92 -10.17
N GLY A 95 -25.74 -5.67 -9.75
CA GLY A 95 -26.81 -4.81 -10.27
C GLY A 95 -26.58 -4.31 -11.70
N GLN A 96 -25.33 -3.99 -12.05
CA GLN A 96 -24.98 -3.56 -13.42
C GLN A 96 -24.41 -4.70 -14.28
N GLY A 97 -24.36 -5.94 -13.77
CA GLY A 97 -23.87 -7.10 -14.51
C GLY A 97 -22.39 -7.07 -14.86
N ALA A 98 -21.57 -6.24 -14.21
CA ALA A 98 -20.13 -6.17 -14.48
C ALA A 98 -19.39 -7.48 -14.16
N GLY A 99 -19.95 -8.32 -13.27
CA GLY A 99 -19.37 -9.65 -12.96
C GLY A 99 -19.48 -10.68 -14.09
N LYS A 100 -20.30 -10.42 -15.11
CA LYS A 100 -20.54 -11.33 -16.25
C LYS A 100 -20.11 -10.71 -17.59
N LEU A 101 -19.11 -9.83 -17.56
CA LEU A 101 -18.70 -9.07 -18.75
C LEU A 101 -18.02 -9.96 -19.79
N SER A 102 -18.72 -10.26 -20.89
CA SER A 102 -18.24 -11.10 -22.00
C SER A 102 -17.60 -10.28 -23.14
N ILE A 103 -16.80 -9.27 -22.80
CA ILE A 103 -16.17 -8.35 -23.77
C ILE A 103 -14.67 -8.56 -23.81
N ARG A 104 -14.09 -8.66 -25.01
CA ARG A 104 -12.64 -8.76 -25.24
C ARG A 104 -12.05 -7.40 -25.64
N GLY A 105 -10.80 -7.16 -25.27
CA GLY A 105 -10.07 -5.92 -25.54
C GLY A 105 -10.16 -4.89 -24.42
N GLN A 106 -9.03 -4.27 -24.07
CA GLN A 106 -8.94 -3.37 -22.92
C GLN A 106 -9.81 -2.13 -23.08
N ILE A 107 -9.74 -1.47 -24.24
CA ILE A 107 -10.49 -0.25 -24.52
C ILE A 107 -12.00 -0.47 -24.37
N LYS A 108 -12.53 -1.54 -24.98
CA LYS A 108 -13.96 -1.89 -24.93
C LYS A 108 -14.41 -2.18 -23.50
N ARG A 109 -13.63 -2.96 -22.73
CA ARG A 109 -13.92 -3.26 -21.33
C ARG A 109 -13.94 -2.00 -20.47
N THR A 110 -12.99 -1.09 -20.66
CA THR A 110 -12.92 0.18 -19.92
C THR A 110 -14.13 1.07 -20.20
N LEU A 111 -14.52 1.25 -21.47
CA LEU A 111 -15.69 2.04 -21.83
C LEU A 111 -16.98 1.48 -21.22
N VAL A 112 -17.20 0.16 -21.35
CA VAL A 112 -18.40 -0.48 -20.81
C VAL A 112 -18.44 -0.44 -19.29
N MET A 113 -17.30 -0.60 -18.61
CA MET A 113 -17.23 -0.39 -17.16
C MET A 113 -17.56 1.04 -16.77
N GLY A 114 -17.05 2.04 -17.50
CA GLY A 114 -17.37 3.45 -17.29
C GLY A 114 -18.88 3.72 -17.38
N PHE A 115 -19.54 3.22 -18.43
CA PHE A 115 -20.99 3.34 -18.58
C PHE A 115 -21.77 2.66 -17.44
N LYS A 116 -21.34 1.48 -17.01
CA LYS A 116 -21.97 0.78 -15.86
C LYS A 116 -21.83 1.57 -14.56
N THR A 117 -20.68 2.20 -14.33
CA THR A 117 -20.48 3.07 -13.16
C THR A 117 -21.37 4.30 -13.23
N ILE A 118 -21.48 4.95 -14.39
CA ILE A 118 -22.37 6.10 -14.59
C ILE A 118 -23.83 5.70 -14.34
N ALA A 119 -24.28 4.56 -14.89
CA ALA A 119 -25.63 4.04 -14.66
C ALA A 119 -25.90 3.78 -13.17
N HIS A 120 -24.94 3.20 -12.45
CA HIS A 120 -25.08 3.02 -10.99
C HIS A 120 -25.22 4.35 -10.26
N ASN A 121 -24.44 5.38 -10.64
CA ASN A 121 -24.52 6.70 -10.01
C ASN A 121 -25.92 7.31 -10.18
N PHE A 122 -26.51 7.23 -11.38
CA PHE A 122 -27.88 7.72 -11.60
C PHE A 122 -28.91 6.98 -10.74
N GLN A 123 -28.77 5.68 -10.53
CA GLN A 123 -29.65 4.89 -9.67
C GLN A 123 -29.53 5.20 -8.17
N GLN A 124 -28.46 5.87 -7.73
CA GLN A 124 -28.31 6.29 -6.34
C GLN A 124 -28.92 7.67 -6.07
N VAL A 125 -29.15 8.47 -7.12
CA VAL A 125 -29.68 9.84 -7.03
C VAL A 125 -31.19 9.89 -7.25
N ALA A 126 -31.72 8.97 -8.06
CA ALA A 126 -33.16 8.78 -8.29
C ALA A 126 -33.80 7.95 -7.18
#